data_AF-A0A964Q2X7-F1
#
_entry.id   AF-A0A964Q2X7-F1
#
_cell.length_a   1.000
_cell.length_b   1.000
_cell.length_c   1.000
_cell.angle_alpha   90.00
_cell.angle_beta   90.00
_cell.angle_gamma   90.00
#
_symmetry.space_group_name_H-M   'P 1'
#
loop_
_entity.id
_entity.type
_entity.pdbx_description
1 polymer ?
#
loop_
_entity_poly.entity_id
_entity_poly.type
_entity_poly.pdbx_seq_one_letter_code
_entity_poly.pdbx_strand_id
1 'polypeptide(L)'
;MFRGLKIMAGTLAMGVFAWGAAPAANPGKDLPTFGVLKTPTGAETKAQAEAWLSSRGAISAEARKAFNAIWDSTDTLSGKLAQTFALGDTGAAKILQEARHANLEAPMEIPALFKDNSKSLFYRANLAVAYARVLGQNKVYDLGLETLKLFRPEQVADPATFLFQRAVAEYSLMLKKEADDSITRLLDDVSEAPERYRNVAALMSIDMMSWREKDLGWISRKMGTIHRRLDLAQGGKKTQKMQKEVVARLDEMIKELENQAKSGGT
;
A
#
# COMPACT_ATOMS: atom_id res chain seq x y z
N MET A 1 -50.10 50.60 -14.87
CA MET A 1 -51.02 51.12 -13.84
C MET A 1 -51.21 50.01 -12.80
N PHE A 2 -50.78 50.28 -11.56
CA PHE A 2 -51.10 49.63 -10.28
C PHE A 2 -51.06 48.08 -10.11
N ARG A 3 -49.98 47.65 -9.43
CA ARG A 3 -49.92 46.96 -8.11
C ARG A 3 -51.11 46.08 -7.67
N GLY A 4 -50.79 44.90 -7.12
CA GLY A 4 -51.67 44.25 -6.14
C GLY A 4 -51.28 42.83 -5.72
N LEU A 5 -50.34 42.72 -4.78
CA LEU A 5 -49.97 41.51 -4.03
C LEU A 5 -51.13 41.01 -3.15
N LYS A 6 -51.40 39.70 -3.12
CA LYS A 6 -52.09 39.02 -2.00
C LYS A 6 -51.36 37.72 -1.64
N ILE A 7 -50.96 37.64 -0.38
CA ILE A 7 -50.42 36.46 0.32
C ILE A 7 -51.62 35.76 0.98
N MET A 8 -51.74 34.44 0.87
CA MET A 8 -52.27 33.63 1.97
C MET A 8 -51.93 32.12 1.86
N ALA A 9 -51.29 31.64 2.94
CA ALA A 9 -51.53 30.38 3.66
C ALA A 9 -51.65 29.04 2.90
N GLY A 10 -50.60 28.23 3.06
CA GLY A 10 -50.64 26.96 3.79
C GLY A 10 -51.57 25.85 3.31
N THR A 11 -50.99 24.75 2.80
CA THR A 11 -51.46 23.40 3.14
C THR A 11 -50.35 22.38 2.91
N LEU A 12 -50.07 21.59 3.96
CA LEU A 12 -49.19 20.43 3.96
C LEU A 12 -49.91 19.29 3.22
N ALA A 13 -49.34 18.79 2.12
CA ALA A 13 -49.81 17.58 1.46
C ALA A 13 -48.65 16.57 1.42
N MET A 14 -48.80 15.50 2.22
CA MET A 14 -48.02 14.27 2.09
C MET A 14 -48.22 13.73 0.67
N GLY A 15 -47.14 13.73 -0.12
CA GLY A 15 -47.03 12.99 -1.36
C GLY A 15 -46.10 11.80 -1.15
N VAL A 16 -46.66 10.62 -0.95
CA VAL A 16 -45.96 9.36 -1.18
C VAL A 16 -45.63 9.30 -2.67
N PHE A 17 -44.35 9.34 -3.03
CA PHE A 17 -43.91 9.00 -4.37
C PHE A 17 -42.92 7.83 -4.36
N ALA A 18 -43.33 6.84 -5.12
CA ALA A 18 -42.73 5.56 -5.39
C ALA A 18 -41.27 5.63 -5.84
N TRP A 19 -40.58 4.52 -5.57
CA TRP A 19 -39.42 3.97 -6.28
C TRP A 19 -39.05 4.70 -7.58
N GLY A 20 -37.98 5.49 -7.50
CA GLY A 20 -37.19 5.89 -8.66
C GLY A 20 -35.83 5.23 -8.54
N ALA A 21 -35.50 4.37 -9.50
CA ALA A 21 -34.21 3.70 -9.62
C ALA A 21 -33.07 4.72 -9.53
N ALA A 22 -32.20 4.57 -8.53
CA ALA A 22 -30.92 5.26 -8.52
C ALA A 22 -30.09 4.77 -9.71
N PRO A 23 -29.53 5.66 -10.54
CA PRO A 23 -28.59 5.22 -11.57
C PRO A 23 -27.36 4.65 -10.87
N ALA A 24 -26.93 3.46 -11.30
CA ALA A 24 -25.72 2.81 -10.84
C ALA A 24 -24.52 3.75 -11.04
N ALA A 25 -23.98 4.27 -9.94
CA ALA A 25 -22.74 5.01 -9.96
C ALA A 25 -21.59 4.07 -10.40
N ASN A 26 -20.94 4.40 -11.51
CA ASN A 26 -19.69 3.78 -11.94
C ASN A 26 -18.63 3.96 -10.83
N PRO A 27 -18.03 2.90 -10.26
CA PRO A 27 -17.14 3.01 -9.10
C PRO A 27 -15.72 3.48 -9.46
N GLY A 28 -15.55 4.25 -10.54
CA GLY A 28 -14.26 4.44 -11.18
C GLY A 28 -13.70 5.85 -11.27
N LYS A 29 -14.49 6.93 -11.05
CA LYS A 29 -14.04 8.25 -11.52
C LYS A 29 -14.12 9.46 -10.61
N ASP A 30 -14.60 9.39 -9.37
CA ASP A 30 -14.51 10.56 -8.48
C ASP A 30 -14.12 10.18 -7.06
N LEU A 31 -12.82 10.31 -6.75
CA LEU A 31 -12.37 10.71 -5.42
C LEU A 31 -11.10 11.58 -5.58
N PRO A 32 -11.24 12.86 -5.97
CA PRO A 32 -10.24 13.84 -5.60
C PRO A 32 -10.33 14.05 -4.08
N THR A 33 -9.51 13.35 -3.31
CA THR A 33 -9.44 13.54 -1.86
C THR A 33 -8.14 14.27 -1.53
N PHE A 34 -8.24 15.59 -1.45
CA PHE A 34 -7.31 16.41 -0.67
C PHE A 34 -7.90 16.53 0.73
N GLY A 35 -7.28 15.91 1.74
CA GLY A 35 -7.74 15.95 3.12
C GLY A 35 -7.27 14.77 3.97
N VAL A 36 -7.39 14.93 5.29
CA VAL A 36 -6.99 13.94 6.31
C VAL A 36 -7.64 12.58 6.02
N LEU A 37 -6.81 11.54 5.91
CA LEU A 37 -7.24 10.16 5.77
C LEU A 37 -7.87 9.70 7.08
N LYS A 38 -9.19 9.49 7.06
CA LYS A 38 -9.93 8.99 8.21
C LYS A 38 -9.67 7.49 8.38
N THR A 39 -8.89 7.13 9.40
CA THR A 39 -8.78 5.74 9.84
C THR A 39 -10.11 5.31 10.47
N PRO A 40 -10.78 4.25 9.99
CA PRO A 40 -11.97 3.72 10.66
C PRO A 40 -11.64 3.29 12.08
N THR A 41 -12.59 3.41 12.98
CA THR A 41 -12.39 2.93 14.35
C THR A 41 -12.20 1.41 14.37
N GLY A 42 -11.55 0.89 15.42
CA GLY A 42 -11.40 -0.56 15.58
C GLY A 42 -12.75 -1.30 15.63
N ALA A 43 -13.79 -0.66 16.19
CA ALA A 43 -15.14 -1.21 16.25
C ALA A 43 -15.80 -1.27 14.87
N GLU A 44 -15.72 -0.19 14.08
CA GLU A 44 -16.23 -0.17 12.69
C GLU A 44 -15.53 -1.22 11.83
N THR A 45 -14.20 -1.32 11.96
CA THR A 45 -13.41 -2.30 11.21
C THR A 45 -13.77 -3.73 11.62
N LYS A 46 -13.97 -3.98 12.92
CA LYS A 46 -14.43 -5.29 13.43
C LYS A 46 -15.78 -5.67 12.82
N ALA A 47 -16.72 -4.73 12.79
CA ALA A 47 -18.05 -4.95 12.20
C ALA A 47 -17.98 -5.28 10.70
N GLN A 48 -17.14 -4.55 9.94
CA GLN A 48 -16.92 -4.84 8.52
C GLN A 48 -16.28 -6.22 8.29
N ALA A 49 -15.32 -6.58 9.13
CA ALA A 49 -14.66 -7.88 9.07
C ALA A 49 -15.60 -9.04 9.43
N GLU A 50 -16.47 -8.85 10.43
CA GLU A 50 -17.52 -9.80 10.80
C GLU A 50 -18.56 -9.96 9.69
N ALA A 51 -19.01 -8.85 9.10
CA ALA A 51 -19.95 -8.86 7.99
C ALA A 51 -19.34 -9.58 6.77
N TRP A 52 -18.07 -9.31 6.46
CA TRP A 52 -17.35 -10.02 5.42
C TRP A 52 -17.28 -11.53 5.70
N LEU A 53 -16.90 -11.92 6.92
CA LEU A 53 -16.77 -13.33 7.28
C LEU A 53 -18.12 -14.06 7.20
N SER A 54 -19.19 -13.42 7.67
CA SER A 54 -20.56 -13.95 7.65
C SER A 54 -21.14 -14.04 6.23
N SER A 55 -20.73 -13.15 5.31
CA SER A 55 -21.15 -13.19 3.91
C SER A 55 -20.69 -14.44 3.16
N ARG A 56 -19.74 -15.19 3.73
CA ARG A 56 -19.21 -16.44 3.17
C ARG A 56 -19.97 -17.68 3.62
N GLY A 57 -20.94 -17.52 4.53
CA GLY A 57 -21.75 -18.61 5.08
C GLY A 57 -21.75 -18.64 6.60
N ALA A 58 -22.52 -19.58 7.16
CA ALA A 58 -22.54 -19.80 8.61
C ALA A 58 -21.14 -20.22 9.10
N ILE A 59 -20.63 -19.48 10.08
CA ILE A 59 -19.37 -19.79 10.74
C ILE A 59 -19.60 -20.75 11.91
N SER A 60 -18.66 -21.66 12.15
CA SER A 60 -18.72 -22.57 13.30
C SER A 60 -18.50 -21.82 14.61
N ALA A 61 -18.87 -22.44 15.73
CA ALA A 61 -18.62 -21.88 17.06
C ALA A 61 -17.12 -21.65 17.32
N GLU A 62 -16.27 -22.54 16.78
CA GLU A 62 -14.81 -22.45 16.85
C GLU A 62 -14.29 -21.26 16.04
N ALA A 63 -14.78 -21.08 14.81
CA ALA A 63 -14.43 -19.92 13.99
C ALA A 63 -14.88 -18.61 14.65
N ARG A 64 -16.05 -18.59 15.28
CA ARG A 64 -16.53 -17.44 16.05
C ARG A 64 -15.62 -17.13 17.25
N LYS A 65 -15.19 -18.16 17.98
CA LYS A 65 -14.24 -18.02 19.10
C LYS A 65 -12.88 -17.48 18.61
N ALA A 66 -12.37 -18.02 17.50
CA ALA A 66 -11.12 -17.58 16.89
C ALA A 66 -11.20 -16.12 16.42
N PHE A 67 -12.29 -15.72 15.77
CA PHE A 67 -12.55 -14.34 15.40
C PHE A 67 -12.48 -13.40 16.61
N ASN A 68 -13.20 -13.72 17.70
CA ASN A 68 -13.18 -12.87 18.89
C ASN A 68 -11.75 -12.75 19.47
N ALA A 69 -11.02 -13.86 19.57
CA ALA A 69 -9.63 -13.83 20.04
C ALA A 69 -8.70 -12.96 19.18
N ILE A 70 -8.87 -12.98 17.85
CA ILE A 70 -8.13 -12.10 16.93
C ILE A 70 -8.40 -10.63 17.27
N TRP A 71 -9.67 -10.28 17.48
CA TRP A 71 -10.08 -8.89 17.69
C TRP A 71 -9.78 -8.36 19.09
N ASP A 72 -9.65 -9.25 20.08
CA ASP A 72 -9.23 -8.92 21.44
C ASP A 72 -7.69 -8.80 21.59
N SER A 73 -6.93 -9.21 20.57
CA SER A 73 -5.46 -9.08 20.56
C SER A 73 -4.98 -7.62 20.48
N THR A 74 -3.70 -7.39 20.79
CA THR A 74 -3.04 -6.08 20.67
C THR A 74 -2.40 -5.84 19.29
N ASP A 75 -2.68 -6.70 18.30
CA ASP A 75 -2.14 -6.55 16.95
C ASP A 75 -2.72 -5.31 16.23
N THR A 76 -1.99 -4.85 15.23
CA THR A 76 -2.41 -3.81 14.28
C THR A 76 -3.71 -4.18 13.57
N LEU A 77 -4.50 -3.18 13.14
CA LEU A 77 -5.75 -3.39 12.40
C LEU A 77 -5.52 -4.23 11.13
N SER A 78 -4.47 -3.93 10.37
CA SER A 78 -4.06 -4.75 9.22
C SER A 78 -3.76 -6.21 9.60
N GLY A 79 -3.10 -6.44 10.75
CA GLY A 79 -2.82 -7.79 11.26
C GLY A 79 -4.08 -8.56 11.66
N LYS A 80 -5.01 -7.91 12.37
CA LYS A 80 -6.33 -8.48 12.73
C LYS A 80 -7.15 -8.85 11.49
N LEU A 81 -7.15 -8.00 10.47
CA LEU A 81 -7.82 -8.26 9.20
C LEU A 81 -7.17 -9.43 8.45
N ALA A 82 -5.84 -9.49 8.38
CA ALA A 82 -5.13 -10.60 7.77
C ALA A 82 -5.49 -11.95 8.39
N GLN A 83 -5.54 -12.02 9.73
CA GLN A 83 -5.92 -13.22 10.46
C GLN A 83 -7.40 -13.57 10.23
N THR A 84 -8.29 -12.57 10.19
CA THR A 84 -9.71 -12.78 9.88
C THR A 84 -9.91 -13.34 8.46
N PHE A 85 -9.16 -12.81 7.49
CA PHE A 85 -9.22 -13.27 6.11
C PHE A 85 -8.68 -14.68 5.93
N ALA A 86 -7.57 -15.01 6.61
CA ALA A 86 -7.04 -16.37 6.64
C ALA A 86 -8.01 -17.37 7.30
N LEU A 87 -8.79 -16.93 8.29
CA LEU A 87 -9.82 -17.75 8.94
C LEU A 87 -10.99 -18.06 7.98
N GLY A 88 -11.41 -17.08 7.16
CA GLY A 88 -12.57 -17.23 6.28
C GLY A 88 -12.27 -17.74 4.86
N ASP A 89 -11.01 -17.68 4.43
CA ASP A 89 -10.61 -18.01 3.06
C ASP A 89 -9.26 -18.76 3.02
N THR A 90 -9.29 -20.00 2.55
CA THR A 90 -8.09 -20.83 2.40
C THR A 90 -7.10 -20.25 1.38
N GLY A 91 -7.60 -19.52 0.37
CA GLY A 91 -6.78 -18.79 -0.60
C GLY A 91 -5.95 -17.68 0.07
N ALA A 92 -6.58 -16.82 0.87
CA ALA A 92 -5.88 -15.82 1.67
C ALA A 92 -4.89 -16.43 2.65
N ALA A 93 -5.28 -17.52 3.33
CA ALA A 93 -4.38 -18.22 4.26
C ALA A 93 -3.11 -18.70 3.53
N LYS A 94 -3.28 -19.34 2.37
CA LYS A 94 -2.18 -19.80 1.53
C LYS A 94 -1.29 -18.66 1.05
N ILE A 95 -1.86 -17.59 0.50
CA ILE A 95 -1.11 -16.42 0.01
C ILE A 95 -0.27 -15.79 1.14
N LEU A 96 -0.85 -15.65 2.34
CA LEU A 96 -0.14 -15.08 3.48
C LEU A 96 0.93 -16.03 4.02
N GLN A 97 0.70 -17.35 3.98
CA GLN A 97 1.70 -18.34 4.36
C GLN A 97 2.89 -18.33 3.38
N GLU A 98 2.62 -18.37 2.08
CA GLU A 98 3.66 -18.29 1.04
C GLU A 98 4.46 -16.98 1.15
N ALA A 99 3.78 -15.85 1.40
CA ALA A 99 4.44 -14.57 1.64
C ALA A 99 5.43 -14.62 2.83
N ARG A 100 5.08 -15.33 3.91
CA ARG A 100 5.95 -15.46 5.10
C ARG A 100 7.21 -16.24 4.79
N HIS A 101 7.16 -17.19 3.86
CA HIS A 101 8.28 -18.00 3.41
C HIS A 101 8.96 -17.44 2.14
N ALA A 102 8.65 -16.20 1.76
CA ALA A 102 9.18 -15.58 0.55
C ALA A 102 10.71 -15.33 0.59
N ASN A 103 11.35 -15.51 1.74
CA ASN A 103 12.81 -15.54 1.86
C ASN A 103 13.45 -16.83 1.31
N LEU A 104 12.68 -17.91 1.16
CA LEU A 104 13.12 -19.17 0.55
C LEU A 104 12.74 -19.20 -0.93
N GLU A 105 11.45 -18.96 -1.20
CA GLU A 105 10.90 -18.93 -2.56
C GLU A 105 10.06 -17.67 -2.72
N ALA A 106 10.68 -16.63 -3.28
CA ALA A 106 10.02 -15.35 -3.50
C ALA A 106 8.91 -15.51 -4.56
N PRO A 107 7.67 -15.09 -4.26
CA PRO A 107 6.63 -15.05 -5.27
C PRO A 107 7.05 -14.13 -6.41
N MET A 108 6.80 -14.56 -7.65
CA MET A 108 7.22 -13.83 -8.85
C MET A 108 6.10 -13.03 -9.50
N GLU A 109 4.85 -13.35 -9.18
CA GLU A 109 3.67 -12.74 -9.75
C GLU A 109 2.68 -12.34 -8.67
N ILE A 110 1.89 -11.30 -8.97
CA ILE A 110 0.82 -10.86 -8.08
C ILE A 110 -0.25 -11.95 -8.05
N PRO A 111 -0.61 -12.50 -6.88
CA PRO A 111 -1.70 -13.46 -6.77
C PRO A 111 -2.98 -12.95 -7.44
N ALA A 112 -3.59 -13.79 -8.28
CA ALA A 112 -4.78 -13.43 -9.07
C ALA A 112 -5.93 -12.89 -8.21
N LEU A 113 -6.01 -13.34 -6.95
CA LEU A 113 -6.99 -12.92 -5.95
C LEU A 113 -7.05 -11.39 -5.75
N PHE A 114 -5.93 -10.66 -5.90
CA PHE A 114 -5.93 -9.20 -5.78
C PHE A 114 -6.61 -8.49 -6.95
N LYS A 115 -6.69 -9.14 -8.11
CA LYS A 115 -7.29 -8.62 -9.35
C LYS A 115 -8.72 -9.14 -9.58
N ASP A 116 -9.21 -10.05 -8.75
CA ASP A 116 -10.53 -10.64 -8.88
C ASP A 116 -11.64 -9.68 -8.41
N ASN A 117 -12.26 -8.97 -9.36
CA ASN A 117 -13.33 -8.02 -9.07
C ASN A 117 -14.62 -8.66 -8.54
N SER A 118 -14.76 -9.99 -8.56
CA SER A 118 -15.88 -10.67 -7.88
C SER A 118 -15.74 -10.62 -6.35
N LYS A 119 -14.51 -10.42 -5.84
CA LYS A 119 -14.26 -10.26 -4.41
C LYS A 119 -14.41 -8.80 -4.00
N SER A 120 -14.95 -8.58 -2.80
CA SER A 120 -15.17 -7.23 -2.27
C SER A 120 -13.86 -6.42 -2.22
N LEU A 121 -13.97 -5.12 -2.50
CA LEU A 121 -12.83 -4.21 -2.45
C LEU A 121 -12.19 -4.19 -1.05
N PHE A 122 -13.03 -4.19 0.00
CA PHE A 122 -12.60 -4.25 1.39
C PHE A 122 -11.64 -5.43 1.64
N TYR A 123 -12.00 -6.62 1.14
CA TYR A 123 -11.18 -7.81 1.31
C TYR A 123 -9.86 -7.72 0.54
N ARG A 124 -9.93 -7.40 -0.76
CA ARG A 124 -8.73 -7.36 -1.62
C ARG A 124 -7.73 -6.30 -1.19
N ALA A 125 -8.20 -5.09 -0.91
CA ALA A 125 -7.35 -3.96 -0.53
C ALA A 125 -6.68 -4.19 0.83
N ASN A 126 -7.43 -4.66 1.84
CA ASN A 126 -6.84 -4.90 3.17
C ASN A 126 -5.94 -6.13 3.22
N LEU A 127 -6.24 -7.18 2.44
CA LEU A 127 -5.33 -8.31 2.29
C LEU A 127 -4.03 -7.90 1.59
N ALA A 128 -4.11 -7.01 0.59
CA ALA A 128 -2.94 -6.48 -0.11
C ALA A 128 -1.99 -5.72 0.83
N VAL A 129 -2.53 -4.94 1.79
CA VAL A 129 -1.71 -4.27 2.83
C VAL A 129 -0.95 -5.31 3.66
N ALA A 130 -1.65 -6.34 4.15
CA ALA A 130 -1.03 -7.37 4.96
C ALA A 130 0.02 -8.17 4.17
N TYR A 131 -0.29 -8.51 2.93
CA TYR A 131 0.62 -9.20 2.02
C TYR A 131 1.88 -8.38 1.76
N ALA A 132 1.73 -7.10 1.41
CA ALA A 132 2.86 -6.20 1.16
C ALA A 132 3.74 -6.01 2.41
N ARG A 133 3.14 -5.95 3.60
CA ARG A 133 3.89 -5.89 4.86
C ARG A 133 4.78 -7.13 5.05
N VAL A 134 4.23 -8.33 4.84
CA VAL A 134 4.99 -9.57 4.98
C VAL A 134 6.08 -9.67 3.92
N LEU A 135 5.78 -9.29 2.66
CA LEU A 135 6.78 -9.24 1.60
C LEU A 135 7.90 -8.24 1.90
N GLY A 136 7.57 -7.07 2.47
CA GLY A 136 8.56 -6.07 2.88
C GLY A 136 9.53 -6.59 3.94
N GLN A 137 9.05 -7.40 4.89
CA GLN A 137 9.90 -8.07 5.89
C GLN A 137 10.87 -9.07 5.26
N ASN A 138 10.44 -9.73 4.18
CA ASN A 138 11.25 -10.64 3.37
C ASN A 138 12.01 -9.95 2.23
N LYS A 139 12.08 -8.61 2.22
CA LYS A 139 12.76 -7.78 1.21
C LYS A 139 12.22 -7.95 -0.22
N VAL A 140 11.01 -8.46 -0.40
CA VAL A 140 10.36 -8.63 -1.71
C VAL A 140 9.60 -7.34 -2.09
N TYR A 141 10.34 -6.23 -2.19
CA TYR A 141 9.75 -4.89 -2.37
C TYR A 141 9.10 -4.69 -3.74
N ASP A 142 9.67 -5.24 -4.82
CA ASP A 142 9.13 -5.12 -6.17
C ASP A 142 7.65 -5.58 -6.21
N LEU A 143 7.39 -6.81 -5.76
CA LEU A 143 6.06 -7.40 -5.78
C LEU A 143 5.11 -6.76 -4.75
N GLY A 144 5.63 -6.43 -3.56
CA GLY A 144 4.86 -5.72 -2.54
C GLY A 144 4.34 -4.37 -3.07
N LEU A 145 5.20 -3.60 -3.72
CA LEU A 145 4.83 -2.31 -4.32
C LEU A 145 3.85 -2.48 -5.49
N GLU A 146 4.09 -3.43 -6.39
CA GLU A 146 3.18 -3.71 -7.50
C GLU A 146 1.78 -4.10 -7.00
N THR A 147 1.71 -4.86 -5.90
CA THR A 147 0.43 -5.23 -5.27
C THR A 147 -0.27 -4.01 -4.65
N LEU A 148 0.47 -3.15 -3.94
CA LEU A 148 -0.10 -1.93 -3.35
C LEU A 148 -0.59 -0.93 -4.40
N LYS A 149 0.07 -0.85 -5.57
CA LYS A 149 -0.34 0.02 -6.69
C LYS A 149 -1.71 -0.32 -7.29
N LEU A 150 -2.27 -1.49 -6.98
CA LEU A 150 -3.63 -1.85 -7.39
C LEU A 150 -4.72 -1.13 -6.59
N PHE A 151 -4.37 -0.56 -5.43
CA PHE A 151 -5.30 0.04 -4.49
C PHE A 151 -4.86 1.45 -4.10
N ARG A 152 -5.75 2.15 -3.40
CA ARG A 152 -5.48 3.49 -2.84
C ARG A 152 -5.59 3.47 -1.32
N PRO A 153 -4.89 4.37 -0.60
CA PRO A 153 -4.95 4.41 0.86
C PRO A 153 -6.35 4.71 1.42
N GLU A 154 -7.23 5.34 0.65
CA GLU A 154 -8.63 5.60 1.06
C GLU A 154 -9.50 4.34 1.05
N GLN A 155 -9.02 3.26 0.42
CA GLN A 155 -9.77 2.01 0.24
C GLN A 155 -9.47 0.97 1.34
N VAL A 156 -8.59 1.29 2.28
CA VAL A 156 -8.12 0.36 3.32
C VAL A 156 -8.54 0.84 4.70
N ALA A 157 -8.64 -0.10 5.64
CA ALA A 157 -8.95 0.17 7.03
C ALA A 157 -7.74 0.66 7.83
N ASP A 158 -6.52 0.50 7.31
CA ASP A 158 -5.28 0.98 7.94
C ASP A 158 -4.42 1.74 6.91
N PRO A 159 -4.78 3.03 6.64
CA PRO A 159 -4.04 3.86 5.69
C PRO A 159 -2.59 4.12 6.12
N ALA A 160 -2.33 4.18 7.44
CA ALA A 160 -0.99 4.34 7.99
C ALA A 160 -0.08 3.19 7.56
N THR A 161 -0.51 1.94 7.76
CA THR A 161 0.26 0.76 7.33
C THR A 161 0.38 0.73 5.81
N PHE A 162 -0.67 1.06 5.05
CA PHE A 162 -0.59 1.12 3.58
C PHE A 162 0.51 2.08 3.10
N LEU A 163 0.47 3.34 3.53
CA LEU A 163 1.40 4.37 3.09
C LEU A 163 2.82 4.07 3.58
N PHE A 164 2.96 3.58 4.81
CA PHE A 164 4.26 3.20 5.35
C PHE A 164 4.91 2.06 4.55
N GLN A 165 4.19 0.97 4.28
CA GLN A 165 4.75 -0.15 3.50
C GLN A 165 5.06 0.27 2.06
N ARG A 166 4.21 1.13 1.48
CA ARG A 166 4.45 1.70 0.15
C ARG A 166 5.71 2.54 0.11
N ALA A 167 5.88 3.47 1.05
CA ALA A 167 7.07 4.30 1.18
C ALA A 167 8.34 3.48 1.38
N VAL A 168 8.31 2.45 2.25
CA VAL A 168 9.45 1.54 2.46
C VAL A 168 9.85 0.83 1.18
N ALA A 169 8.88 0.35 0.40
CA ALA A 169 9.15 -0.33 -0.86
C ALA A 169 9.70 0.65 -1.91
N GLU A 170 9.11 1.84 -2.07
CA GLU A 170 9.57 2.88 -3.00
C GLU A 170 10.98 3.36 -2.66
N TYR A 171 11.27 3.60 -1.38
CA TYR A 171 12.62 3.93 -0.88
C TYR A 171 13.62 2.82 -1.21
N SER A 172 13.28 1.55 -0.91
CA SER A 172 14.16 0.39 -1.15
C SER A 172 14.41 0.10 -2.64
N LEU A 173 13.56 0.65 -3.52
CA LEU A 173 13.66 0.55 -4.97
C LEU A 173 14.24 1.82 -5.61
N MET A 174 14.74 2.76 -4.80
CA MET A 174 15.34 4.03 -5.24
C MET A 174 14.35 4.93 -6.03
N LEU A 175 13.05 4.80 -5.78
CA LEU A 175 11.99 5.60 -6.39
C LEU A 175 11.77 6.88 -5.56
N LYS A 176 12.76 7.79 -5.63
CA LYS A 176 12.84 8.97 -4.73
C LYS A 176 11.56 9.81 -4.72
N LYS A 177 11.02 10.12 -5.90
CA LYS A 177 9.84 10.98 -6.02
C LYS A 177 8.61 10.29 -5.43
N GLU A 178 8.37 9.03 -5.79
CA GLU A 178 7.24 8.26 -5.31
C GLU A 178 7.30 8.03 -3.80
N ALA A 179 8.50 7.74 -3.28
CA ALA A 179 8.73 7.60 -1.85
C ALA A 179 8.42 8.91 -1.10
N ASP A 180 8.87 10.06 -1.62
CA ASP A 180 8.60 11.37 -1.03
C ASP A 180 7.10 11.70 -1.04
N ASP A 181 6.41 11.43 -2.16
CA ASP A 181 4.95 11.56 -2.27
C ASP A 181 4.24 10.69 -1.20
N SER A 182 4.64 9.42 -1.05
CA SER A 182 4.05 8.51 -0.05
C SER A 182 4.38 8.91 1.40
N ILE A 183 5.59 9.38 1.68
CA ILE A 183 6.01 9.85 3.02
C ILE A 183 5.23 11.10 3.39
N THR A 184 5.14 12.08 2.49
CA THR A 184 4.39 13.33 2.71
C THR A 184 2.95 13.00 3.06
N ARG A 185 2.29 12.14 2.27
CA ARG A 185 0.94 11.68 2.57
C ARG A 185 0.81 10.96 3.92
N LEU A 186 1.80 10.15 4.30
CA LEU A 186 1.78 9.47 5.61
C LEU A 186 1.87 10.47 6.76
N LEU A 187 2.72 11.49 6.64
CA LEU A 187 2.96 12.47 7.71
C LEU A 187 1.85 13.53 7.79
N ASP A 188 1.31 13.94 6.65
CA ASP A 188 0.34 15.03 6.57
C ASP A 188 -1.11 14.54 6.60
N ASP A 189 -1.43 13.45 5.88
CA ASP A 189 -2.81 12.98 5.76
C ASP A 189 -3.20 12.06 6.93
N VAL A 190 -2.26 11.39 7.60
CA VAL A 190 -2.55 10.38 8.64
C VAL A 190 -2.08 10.82 10.03
N SER A 191 -2.85 11.69 10.68
CA SER A 191 -2.52 12.25 12.00
C SER A 191 -2.31 11.19 13.09
N GLU A 192 -3.11 10.12 13.05
CA GLU A 192 -3.07 9.00 14.01
C GLU A 192 -2.03 7.92 13.67
N ALA A 193 -1.14 8.17 12.70
CA ALA A 193 -0.11 7.21 12.33
C ALA A 193 0.76 6.83 13.54
N PRO A 194 1.05 5.53 13.75
CA PRO A 194 1.94 5.10 14.82
C PRO A 194 3.29 5.82 14.77
N GLU A 195 3.79 6.23 15.94
CA GLU A 195 5.01 7.04 16.04
C GLU A 195 6.21 6.39 15.33
N ARG A 196 6.36 5.08 15.47
CA ARG A 196 7.38 4.29 14.75
C ARG A 196 7.36 4.49 13.23
N TYR A 197 6.18 4.63 12.61
CA TYR A 197 6.06 4.82 11.17
C TYR A 197 6.45 6.24 10.79
N ARG A 198 6.02 7.24 11.58
CA ARG A 198 6.40 8.64 11.36
C ARG A 198 7.91 8.85 11.49
N ASN A 199 8.52 8.29 12.53
CA ASN A 199 9.96 8.44 12.78
C ASN A 199 10.79 7.79 11.66
N VAL A 200 10.46 6.57 11.24
CA VAL A 200 11.17 5.90 10.14
C VAL A 200 10.94 6.63 8.81
N ALA A 201 9.72 7.10 8.53
CA ALA A 201 9.43 7.85 7.32
C ALA A 201 10.18 9.20 7.26
N ALA A 202 10.26 9.91 8.38
CA ALA A 202 11.04 11.14 8.49
C ALA A 202 12.54 10.89 8.26
N LEU A 203 13.10 9.82 8.85
CA LEU A 203 14.49 9.42 8.61
C LEU A 203 14.75 9.06 7.15
N MET A 204 13.83 8.35 6.50
CA MET A 204 13.91 8.05 5.06
C MET A 204 13.91 9.33 4.23
N SER A 205 13.04 10.30 4.54
CA SER A 205 12.99 11.58 3.83
C SER A 205 14.31 12.35 3.98
N ILE A 206 14.85 12.45 5.20
CA ILE A 206 16.15 13.08 5.47
C ILE A 206 17.29 12.39 4.72
N ASP A 207 17.34 11.05 4.74
CA ASP A 207 18.36 10.30 4.00
C ASP A 207 18.28 10.58 2.48
N MET A 208 17.06 10.58 1.93
CA MET A 208 16.83 10.85 0.51
C MET A 208 17.23 12.26 0.08
N MET A 209 17.28 13.25 0.98
CA MET A 209 17.81 14.59 0.65
C MET A 209 19.26 14.54 0.18
N SER A 210 20.06 13.61 0.71
CA SER A 210 21.46 13.43 0.33
C SER A 210 21.65 12.69 -1.00
N TRP A 211 20.61 12.04 -1.51
CA TRP A 211 20.71 11.21 -2.71
C TRP A 211 20.98 12.05 -3.94
N ARG A 212 22.09 11.74 -4.60
CA ARG A 212 22.41 12.19 -5.95
C ARG A 212 22.29 11.05 -6.94
N GLU A 213 22.11 11.39 -8.21
CA GLU A 213 22.21 10.43 -9.29
C GLU A 213 23.67 10.26 -9.69
N LYS A 214 24.03 9.04 -10.11
CA LYS A 214 25.34 8.74 -10.71
C LYS A 214 26.56 9.03 -9.81
N ASP A 215 26.39 9.16 -8.50
CA ASP A 215 27.51 9.20 -7.54
C ASP A 215 27.80 7.79 -6.98
N LEU A 216 28.86 7.66 -6.16
CA LEU A 216 29.17 6.41 -5.48
C LEU A 216 28.01 5.94 -4.58
N GLY A 217 27.27 6.87 -3.99
CA GLY A 217 26.08 6.56 -3.19
C GLY A 217 24.97 5.91 -4.04
N TRP A 218 24.77 6.37 -5.27
CA TRP A 218 23.86 5.76 -6.24
C TRP A 218 24.30 4.34 -6.62
N ILE A 219 25.60 4.15 -6.88
CA ILE A 219 26.16 2.83 -7.19
C ILE A 219 25.94 1.88 -6.00
N SER A 220 26.25 2.31 -4.78
CA SER A 220 26.09 1.52 -3.57
C SER A 220 24.63 1.07 -3.36
N ARG A 221 23.66 1.98 -3.46
CA ARG A 221 22.22 1.66 -3.37
C ARG A 221 21.78 0.67 -4.45
N LYS A 222 22.28 0.84 -5.68
CA LYS A 222 21.96 -0.04 -6.81
C LYS A 222 22.55 -1.43 -6.63
N MET A 223 23.78 -1.53 -6.12
CA MET A 223 24.40 -2.80 -5.73
C MET A 223 23.61 -3.49 -4.62
N GLY A 224 23.10 -2.77 -3.62
CA GLY A 224 22.19 -3.32 -2.61
C GLY A 224 20.91 -3.90 -3.21
N THR A 225 20.33 -3.22 -4.21
CA THR A 225 19.19 -3.73 -4.98
C THR A 225 19.53 -4.99 -5.76
N ILE A 226 20.70 -5.04 -6.41
CA ILE A 226 21.18 -6.22 -7.14
C ILE A 226 21.36 -7.40 -6.19
N HIS A 227 22.06 -7.20 -5.06
CA HIS A 227 22.31 -8.23 -4.06
C HIS A 227 21.01 -8.86 -3.56
N ARG A 228 20.06 -8.02 -3.13
CA ARG A 228 18.73 -8.47 -2.71
C ARG A 228 18.03 -9.31 -3.77
N ARG A 229 18.08 -8.88 -5.04
CA ARG A 229 17.44 -9.63 -6.12
C ARG A 229 18.12 -10.97 -6.37
N LEU A 230 19.44 -11.06 -6.22
CA LEU A 230 20.16 -12.32 -6.33
C LEU A 230 19.84 -13.25 -5.15
N ASP A 231 19.72 -12.74 -3.93
CA ASP A 231 19.30 -13.51 -2.76
C ASP A 231 17.90 -14.13 -2.95
N LEU A 232 17.01 -13.41 -3.65
CA LEU A 232 15.66 -13.88 -4.00
C LEU A 232 15.63 -14.75 -5.28
N ALA A 233 16.78 -15.24 -5.74
CA ALA A 233 16.94 -16.00 -6.98
C ALA A 233 16.45 -15.28 -8.27
N GLN A 234 16.34 -13.96 -8.26
CA GLN A 234 15.86 -13.14 -9.38
C GLN A 234 17.01 -12.65 -10.28
N GLY A 235 17.86 -13.56 -10.76
CA GLY A 235 19.04 -13.26 -11.61
C GLY A 235 18.75 -12.93 -13.09
N GLY A 236 17.49 -12.73 -13.47
CA GLY A 236 17.07 -12.52 -14.86
C GLY A 236 17.53 -11.20 -15.49
N LYS A 237 17.00 -10.91 -16.69
CA LYS A 237 17.39 -9.76 -17.53
C LYS A 237 17.38 -8.41 -16.79
N LYS A 238 16.40 -8.17 -15.91
CA LYS A 238 16.30 -6.93 -15.10
C LYS A 238 17.54 -6.73 -14.22
N THR A 239 17.98 -7.79 -13.53
CA THR A 239 19.15 -7.74 -12.64
C THR A 239 20.44 -7.58 -13.43
N GLN A 240 20.58 -8.29 -14.55
CA GLN A 240 21.73 -8.13 -15.44
C GLN A 240 21.84 -6.72 -16.03
N LYS A 241 20.70 -6.09 -16.37
CA LYS A 241 20.68 -4.70 -16.84
C LYS A 241 21.24 -3.75 -15.76
N MET A 242 20.80 -3.91 -14.51
CA MET A 242 21.30 -3.09 -13.41
C MET A 242 22.80 -3.30 -13.16
N GLN A 243 23.30 -4.54 -13.25
CA GLN A 243 24.73 -4.84 -13.16
C GLN A 243 25.54 -4.12 -14.24
N LYS A 244 25.06 -4.15 -15.50
CA LYS A 244 25.70 -3.42 -16.62
C LYS A 244 25.71 -1.91 -16.40
N GLU A 245 24.61 -1.36 -15.89
CA GLU A 245 24.52 0.08 -15.57
C GLU A 245 25.51 0.50 -14.46
N VAL A 246 25.77 -0.38 -13.48
CA VAL A 246 26.79 -0.14 -12.46
C VAL A 246 28.19 -0.15 -13.06
N VAL A 247 28.53 -1.18 -13.86
CA VAL A 247 29.85 -1.27 -14.50
C VAL A 247 30.10 -0.07 -15.40
N ALA A 248 29.14 0.27 -16.27
CA ALA A 248 29.26 1.43 -17.15
C ALA A 248 29.51 2.74 -16.38
N ARG A 249 28.81 2.94 -15.25
CA ARG A 249 29.02 4.15 -14.45
C ARG A 249 30.39 4.16 -13.75
N LEU A 250 30.86 3.02 -13.25
CA LEU A 250 32.20 2.93 -12.67
C LEU A 250 33.28 3.24 -13.72
N ASP A 251 33.14 2.74 -14.95
CA ASP A 251 34.05 3.03 -16.05
C ASP A 251 34.06 4.53 -16.42
N GLU A 252 32.89 5.17 -16.45
CA GLU A 252 32.78 6.63 -16.64
C GLU A 252 33.52 7.41 -15.54
N MET A 253 33.33 7.02 -14.27
CA MET A 253 33.99 7.68 -13.13
C MET A 253 35.51 7.51 -13.17
N ILE A 254 36.01 6.33 -13.56
CA ILE A 254 37.46 6.09 -13.74
C ILE A 254 38.00 7.03 -14.81
N LYS A 255 37.34 7.14 -15.97
CA LYS A 255 37.75 8.06 -17.03
C LYS A 255 37.73 9.53 -16.59
N GLU A 256 36.71 9.96 -15.85
CA GLU A 256 36.62 11.30 -15.29
C GLU A 256 37.83 11.60 -14.37
N LEU A 257 38.17 10.68 -13.47
CA LEU A 257 39.30 10.81 -12.55
C LEU A 257 40.67 10.76 -13.26
N GLU A 258 40.83 9.88 -14.24
CA GLU A 258 42.06 9.81 -15.06
C GLU A 258 42.30 11.11 -15.82
N ASN A 259 41.23 11.73 -16.34
CA ASN A 259 41.32 13.02 -17.03
C ASN A 259 41.68 14.15 -16.06
N GLN A 260 41.09 14.18 -14.87
CA GLN A 260 41.43 15.16 -13.83
C GLN A 260 42.91 15.06 -13.41
N ALA A 261 43.41 13.85 -13.21
CA ALA A 261 44.82 13.61 -12.86
C ALA A 261 45.79 14.08 -13.96
N LYS A 262 45.41 13.94 -15.24
CA LYS A 262 46.21 14.44 -16.38
C LYS A 262 46.19 15.97 -16.49
N SER A 263 45.08 16.62 -16.14
CA SER A 263 44.96 18.09 -16.20
C SER A 263 45.54 18.84 -14.99
N GLY A 264 45.70 18.18 -13.84
CA GLY A 264 46.29 18.78 -12.63
C GLY A 264 47.81 18.68 -12.54
N GLY A 265 48.47 18.14 -13.57
CA GLY A 265 49.93 17.96 -13.66
C GLY A 265 50.68 19.03 -14.45
N THR A 266 50.06 20.18 -14.71
CA THR A 266 50.67 21.39 -15.31
C THR A 266 50.63 22.54 -14.33
#